data_AF-J0WR42-F1
#
_entry.id   AF-J0WR42-F1
#
_cell.length_a   1.000
_cell.length_b   1.000
_cell.length_c   1.000
_cell.angle_alpha   90.00
_cell.angle_beta   90.00
_cell.angle_gamma   90.00
#
_symmetry.space_group_name_H-M   'P 1'
#
loop_
_entity.id
_entity.type
_entity.pdbx_description
1 polymer ?
#
loop_
_entity_poly.entity_id
_entity_poly.type
_entity_poly.pdbx_seq_one_letter_code
_entity_poly.pdbx_strand_id
1 'polypeptide(L)'
;MSLSDSSPLLTLSRSRRVSRKWKTWLNVTLRQRYDYDKFLANFFPTADARLEFRSLQACHGAMISGSRVLDFLGRFGFATGSDTDIYATLKGVKAIGRFLLSRGFVYQGQSWSADIFDAAESDEDYPSCDVVKVFKFEGPSMSTSPCKIDLVLVVDSPLSTILRFHTSTFRSRSPLRT
;
A
#
# COMPACT_ATOMS: atom_id res chain seq x y z
N MET A 1 -32.66 4.61 2.28
CA MET A 1 -32.01 5.87 2.74
C MET A 1 -30.65 5.94 2.05
N SER A 2 -30.56 6.74 0.99
CA SER A 2 -29.41 6.77 0.08
C SER A 2 -28.32 7.67 0.66
N LEU A 3 -27.21 7.08 1.12
CA LEU A 3 -25.99 7.81 1.45
C LEU A 3 -25.36 8.31 0.14
N SER A 4 -25.69 9.54 -0.25
CA SER A 4 -24.86 10.31 -1.18
C SER A 4 -23.60 10.75 -0.44
N ASP A 5 -22.75 9.80 -0.09
CA ASP A 5 -21.52 10.05 0.66
C ASP A 5 -20.43 10.46 -0.34
N SER A 6 -20.53 11.70 -0.82
CA SER A 6 -19.46 12.30 -1.60
C SER A 6 -18.25 12.44 -0.70
N SER A 7 -17.27 11.54 -0.85
CA SER A 7 -16.01 11.54 -0.11
C SER A 7 -15.51 12.97 0.12
N PRO A 8 -15.21 13.38 1.37
CA PRO A 8 -14.75 14.73 1.70
C PRO A 8 -13.59 15.20 0.82
N LEU A 9 -12.69 14.28 0.44
CA LEU A 9 -11.56 14.55 -0.45
C LEU A 9 -11.98 14.95 -1.87
N LEU A 10 -13.08 14.40 -2.37
CA LEU A 10 -13.61 14.64 -3.70
C LEU A 10 -14.29 16.02 -3.76
N THR A 11 -15.02 16.38 -2.70
CA THR A 11 -15.58 17.73 -2.51
C THR A 11 -14.48 18.78 -2.38
N LEU A 12 -13.44 18.51 -1.58
CA LEU A 12 -12.27 19.37 -1.46
C LEU A 12 -11.56 19.55 -2.83
N SER A 13 -11.37 18.48 -3.59
CA SER A 13 -10.72 18.53 -4.91
C SER A 13 -11.50 19.38 -5.91
N ARG A 14 -12.83 19.28 -5.92
CA ARG A 14 -13.70 20.12 -6.77
C ARG A 14 -13.64 21.59 -6.38
N SER A 15 -13.63 21.88 -5.08
CA SER A 15 -13.58 23.25 -4.57
C SER A 15 -12.31 24.01 -4.99
N ARG A 16 -11.20 23.31 -5.30
CA ARG A 16 -9.95 23.92 -5.84
C ARG A 16 -10.17 24.77 -7.10
N ARG A 17 -11.29 24.57 -7.82
CA ARG A 17 -11.62 25.29 -9.05
C ARG A 17 -12.35 26.61 -8.81
N VAL A 18 -12.81 26.89 -7.58
CA VAL A 18 -13.65 28.07 -7.27
C VAL A 18 -12.84 29.36 -7.26
N SER A 19 -11.64 29.37 -6.66
CA SER A 19 -10.76 30.55 -6.71
C SER A 19 -9.28 30.19 -6.53
N ARG A 20 -8.38 31.06 -7.04
CA ARG A 20 -6.93 30.90 -6.87
C ARG A 20 -6.51 30.97 -5.39
N LYS A 21 -7.10 31.90 -4.61
CA LYS A 21 -6.84 32.02 -3.17
C LYS A 21 -7.24 30.75 -2.42
N TRP A 22 -8.43 30.22 -2.71
CA TRP A 22 -8.92 28.99 -2.12
C TRP A 22 -8.05 27.78 -2.51
N LYS A 23 -7.67 27.66 -3.78
CA LYS A 23 -6.73 26.62 -4.23
C LYS A 23 -5.41 26.68 -3.47
N THR A 24 -4.83 27.87 -3.28
CA THR A 24 -3.58 28.05 -2.54
C THR A 24 -3.72 27.65 -1.09
N TRP A 25 -4.76 28.15 -0.40
CA TRP A 25 -5.04 27.78 0.99
C TRP A 25 -5.24 26.27 1.13
N LEU A 26 -6.06 25.67 0.26
CA LEU A 26 -6.32 24.24 0.31
C LEU A 26 -5.06 23.42 0.03
N ASN A 27 -4.19 23.84 -0.89
CA ASN A 27 -2.92 23.15 -1.13
C ASN A 27 -2.03 23.15 0.12
N VAL A 28 -1.94 24.27 0.85
CA VAL A 28 -1.18 24.36 2.11
C VAL A 28 -1.80 23.43 3.15
N THR A 29 -3.12 23.50 3.32
CA THR A 29 -3.86 22.66 4.26
C THR A 29 -3.72 21.17 3.94
N LEU A 30 -3.89 20.76 2.68
CA LEU A 30 -3.75 19.36 2.28
C LEU A 30 -2.32 18.86 2.45
N ARG A 31 -1.30 19.67 2.14
CA ARG A 31 0.11 19.31 2.39
C ARG A 31 0.40 19.08 3.87
N GLN A 32 -0.10 19.96 4.74
CA GLN A 32 0.05 19.81 6.19
C GLN A 32 -0.76 18.64 6.74
N ARG A 33 -1.94 18.37 6.17
CA ARG A 33 -2.84 17.31 6.64
C ARG A 33 -2.43 15.92 6.16
N TYR A 34 -1.88 15.82 4.96
CA TYR A 34 -1.47 14.58 4.29
C TYR A 34 0.02 14.62 4.01
N ASP A 35 0.80 14.77 5.07
CA ASP A 35 2.26 14.73 5.02
C ASP A 35 2.72 13.27 4.83
N TYR A 36 3.02 12.93 3.58
CA TYR A 36 3.45 11.58 3.23
C TYR A 36 4.84 11.25 3.78
N ASP A 37 5.73 12.23 3.95
CA ASP A 37 7.03 11.99 4.58
C ASP A 37 6.87 11.65 6.05
N LYS A 38 5.96 12.34 6.76
CA LYS A 38 5.60 12.00 8.14
C LYS A 38 4.96 10.61 8.23
N PHE A 39 4.11 10.23 7.27
CA PHE A 39 3.55 8.89 7.20
C PHE A 39 4.65 7.82 7.04
N LEU A 40 5.57 8.02 6.09
CA LEU A 40 6.67 7.10 5.82
C LEU A 40 7.72 7.07 6.94
N ALA A 41 7.87 8.15 7.73
CA ALA A 41 8.83 8.22 8.83
C ALA A 41 8.58 7.15 9.91
N ASN A 42 7.36 6.59 9.98
CA ASN A 42 7.02 5.48 10.87
C ASN A 42 7.69 4.15 10.45
N PHE A 43 8.08 4.03 9.19
CA PHE A 43 8.71 2.84 8.59
C PHE A 43 10.19 3.08 8.29
N PHE A 44 10.49 4.29 7.82
CA PHE A 44 11.78 4.70 7.31
C PHE A 44 12.18 6.01 8.02
N PRO A 45 12.86 5.93 9.18
CA PRO A 45 13.16 7.11 9.99
C PRO A 45 14.05 8.15 9.31
N THR A 46 14.95 7.71 8.42
CA THR A 46 15.88 8.62 7.71
C THR A 46 15.25 9.18 6.44
N ALA A 47 15.60 10.43 6.09
CA ALA A 47 15.09 11.10 4.90
C ALA A 47 15.52 10.39 3.61
N ASP A 48 16.75 9.89 3.55
CA ASP A 48 17.28 9.19 2.39
C ASP A 48 16.52 7.88 2.12
N ALA A 49 16.18 7.12 3.16
CA ALA A 49 15.38 5.90 3.00
C ALA A 49 13.97 6.21 2.50
N ARG A 50 13.34 7.30 2.95
CA ARG A 50 12.04 7.75 2.42
C ARG A 50 12.14 8.19 0.96
N LEU A 51 13.21 8.89 0.59
CA LEU A 51 13.44 9.32 -0.78
C LEU A 51 13.61 8.11 -1.71
N GLU A 52 14.48 7.17 -1.34
CA GLU A 52 14.72 5.95 -2.10
C GLU A 52 13.45 5.10 -2.23
N PHE A 53 12.68 4.93 -1.14
CA PHE A 53 11.41 4.20 -1.20
C PHE A 53 10.42 4.86 -2.17
N ARG A 54 10.28 6.20 -2.15
CA ARG A 54 9.43 6.91 -3.11
C ARG A 54 9.90 6.75 -4.55
N SER A 55 11.22 6.70 -4.78
CA SER A 55 11.78 6.40 -6.09
C SER A 55 11.39 4.99 -6.54
N LEU A 56 11.45 3.99 -5.66
CA LEU A 56 11.00 2.63 -5.96
C LEU A 56 9.50 2.58 -6.27
N GLN A 57 8.67 3.31 -5.52
CA GLN A 57 7.24 3.43 -5.82
C GLN A 57 7.00 4.02 -7.20
N ALA A 58 7.69 5.11 -7.55
CA ALA A 58 7.56 5.77 -8.85
C ALA A 58 8.04 4.88 -10.00
N CYS A 59 9.16 4.18 -9.83
CA CYS A 59 9.74 3.30 -10.85
C CYS A 59 8.92 2.02 -11.08
N HIS A 60 8.30 1.47 -10.04
CA HIS A 60 7.64 0.17 -10.09
C HIS A 60 6.11 0.24 -9.97
N GLY A 61 5.53 1.43 -9.86
CA GLY A 61 4.09 1.62 -9.65
C GLY A 61 3.59 1.02 -8.33
N ALA A 62 4.45 0.88 -7.33
CA ALA A 62 4.08 0.26 -6.06
C ALA A 62 3.18 1.18 -5.22
N MET A 63 2.15 0.60 -4.62
CA MET A 63 1.13 1.34 -3.87
C MET A 63 1.02 0.83 -2.45
N ILE A 64 1.01 1.75 -1.48
CA ILE A 64 0.64 1.41 -0.11
C ILE A 64 -0.89 1.36 -0.02
N SER A 65 -1.41 0.38 0.69
CA SER A 65 -2.84 0.19 0.93
C SER A 65 -3.11 -0.20 2.39
N GLY A 66 -4.32 -0.68 2.65
CA GLY A 66 -4.71 -1.26 3.94
C GLY A 66 -5.18 -0.23 4.96
N SER A 67 -5.37 -0.71 6.18
CA SER A 67 -5.94 0.06 7.30
C SER A 67 -5.16 1.33 7.61
N ARG A 68 -3.82 1.30 7.48
CA ARG A 68 -2.98 2.49 7.72
C ARG A 68 -3.16 3.59 6.70
N VAL A 69 -3.46 3.26 5.44
CA VAL A 69 -3.79 4.26 4.43
C VAL A 69 -5.17 4.83 4.70
N LEU A 70 -6.12 4.01 5.12
CA LEU A 70 -7.43 4.50 5.56
C LEU A 70 -7.30 5.44 6.76
N ASP A 71 -6.46 5.12 7.74
CA ASP A 71 -6.17 6.02 8.87
C ASP A 71 -5.51 7.31 8.43
N PHE A 72 -4.54 7.23 7.52
CA PHE A 72 -3.89 8.42 6.98
C PHE A 72 -4.88 9.32 6.23
N LEU A 73 -5.75 8.74 5.41
CA LEU A 73 -6.70 9.48 4.56
C LEU A 73 -7.93 9.98 5.34
N GLY A 74 -8.53 9.11 6.15
CA GLY A 74 -9.81 9.34 6.82
C GLY A 74 -9.70 9.62 8.32
N ARG A 75 -8.52 9.45 8.93
CA ARG A 75 -8.28 9.68 10.37
C ARG A 75 -9.19 8.84 11.28
N PHE A 76 -9.46 7.61 10.86
CA PHE A 76 -10.37 6.72 11.57
C PHE A 76 -9.80 6.22 12.90
N GLY A 77 -8.47 6.21 13.08
CA GLY A 77 -7.83 5.88 14.34
C GLY A 77 -7.68 4.37 14.57
N PHE A 78 -7.64 3.56 13.51
CA PHE A 78 -7.47 2.10 13.57
C PHE A 78 -6.06 1.68 14.04
N ALA A 79 -5.04 2.52 13.87
CA ALA A 79 -3.63 2.15 13.96
C ALA A 79 -3.03 2.22 15.37
N THR A 80 -3.36 1.25 16.20
CA THR A 80 -2.35 0.70 17.12
C THR A 80 -2.04 -0.73 16.69
N GLY A 81 -0.85 -0.94 16.10
CA GLY A 81 -0.35 -2.26 15.74
C GLY A 81 -0.81 -2.82 14.40
N SER A 82 -1.36 -2.01 13.49
CA SER A 82 -1.75 -2.49 12.16
C SER A 82 -0.58 -2.60 11.19
N ASP A 83 -0.61 -3.71 10.43
CA ASP A 83 0.33 -4.03 9.36
C ASP A 83 0.15 -3.05 8.18
N THR A 84 1.19 -2.92 7.36
CA THR A 84 1.18 -2.05 6.17
C THR A 84 1.31 -2.87 4.92
N ASP A 85 0.30 -2.78 4.07
CA ASP A 85 0.29 -3.50 2.82
C ASP A 85 0.93 -2.67 1.70
N ILE A 86 1.90 -3.24 0.99
CA ILE A 86 2.55 -2.65 -0.18
C ILE A 86 2.28 -3.56 -1.38
N TYR A 87 1.49 -3.10 -2.33
CA TYR A 87 1.14 -3.83 -3.54
C TYR A 87 2.12 -3.46 -4.67
N ALA A 88 2.71 -4.46 -5.31
CA ALA A 88 3.65 -4.28 -6.42
C ALA A 88 3.66 -5.48 -7.37
N THR A 89 4.09 -5.25 -8.62
CA THR A 89 4.37 -6.34 -9.57
C THR A 89 5.65 -7.08 -9.20
N LEU A 90 5.95 -8.21 -9.84
CA LEU A 90 7.14 -9.02 -9.54
C LEU A 90 8.45 -8.21 -9.53
N LYS A 91 8.63 -7.31 -10.51
CA LYS A 91 9.80 -6.43 -10.56
C LYS A 91 9.86 -5.48 -9.35
N GLY A 92 8.70 -4.93 -8.97
CA GLY A 92 8.59 -4.04 -7.81
C GLY A 92 8.80 -4.76 -6.49
N VAL A 93 8.22 -5.94 -6.31
CA VAL A 93 8.43 -6.79 -5.12
C VAL A 93 9.91 -7.15 -4.97
N LYS A 94 10.57 -7.56 -6.05
CA LYS A 94 12.03 -7.84 -6.04
C LYS A 94 12.84 -6.62 -5.57
N ALA A 95 12.55 -5.44 -6.11
CA ALA A 95 13.27 -4.22 -5.78
C ALA A 95 12.99 -3.74 -4.34
N ILE A 96 11.72 -3.69 -3.96
CA ILE A 96 11.27 -3.24 -2.64
C ILE A 96 11.74 -4.21 -1.55
N GLY A 97 11.63 -5.52 -1.75
CA GLY A 97 12.10 -6.47 -0.74
C GLY A 97 13.61 -6.41 -0.51
N ARG A 98 14.42 -6.19 -1.56
CA ARG A 98 15.86 -5.92 -1.39
C ARG A 98 16.11 -4.63 -0.62
N PHE A 99 15.35 -3.57 -0.91
CA PHE A 99 15.40 -2.33 -0.14
C PHE A 99 15.06 -2.58 1.33
N LEU A 100 13.96 -3.27 1.64
CA LEU A 100 13.56 -3.60 3.02
C LEU A 100 14.66 -4.37 3.75
N LEU A 101 15.22 -5.42 3.14
CA LEU A 101 16.35 -6.16 3.71
C LEU A 101 17.55 -5.26 3.96
N SER A 102 17.91 -4.38 3.02
CA SER A 102 19.03 -3.43 3.19
C SER A 102 18.81 -2.41 4.30
N ARG A 103 17.55 -2.17 4.69
CA ARG A 103 17.16 -1.28 5.79
C ARG A 103 16.95 -2.02 7.12
N GLY A 104 17.32 -3.30 7.19
CA GLY A 104 17.28 -4.10 8.41
C GLY A 104 15.91 -4.69 8.74
N PHE A 105 14.97 -4.72 7.77
CA PHE A 105 13.76 -5.52 7.93
C PHE A 105 14.10 -7.00 7.82
N VAL A 106 13.40 -7.82 8.61
CA VAL A 106 13.57 -9.27 8.64
C VAL A 106 12.42 -9.90 7.86
N TYR A 107 12.77 -10.61 6.80
CA TYR A 107 11.82 -11.43 6.05
C TYR A 107 11.43 -12.68 6.85
N GLN A 108 10.13 -12.98 6.91
CA GLN A 108 9.56 -14.03 7.77
C GLN A 108 9.29 -15.35 7.02
N GLY A 109 9.64 -15.43 5.73
CA GLY A 109 9.61 -16.70 5.00
C GLY A 109 10.90 -17.51 5.18
N GLN A 110 11.04 -18.61 4.44
CA GLN A 110 12.19 -19.49 4.57
C GLN A 110 13.46 -18.83 4.03
N SER A 111 13.37 -18.29 2.82
CA SER A 111 14.47 -17.62 2.15
C SER A 111 13.92 -16.64 1.13
N TRP A 112 14.28 -15.36 1.26
CA TRP A 112 13.82 -14.33 0.35
C TRP A 112 14.13 -14.67 -1.11
N SER A 113 15.34 -15.14 -1.41
CA SER A 113 15.74 -15.47 -2.77
C SER A 113 15.01 -16.69 -3.32
N ALA A 114 14.79 -17.73 -2.49
CA ALA A 114 14.08 -18.93 -2.92
C ALA A 114 12.60 -18.63 -3.15
N ASP A 115 11.95 -17.94 -2.21
CA ASP A 115 10.51 -17.66 -2.26
C ASP A 115 10.13 -16.72 -3.39
N ILE A 116 11.04 -15.82 -3.78
CA ILE A 116 10.89 -14.91 -4.92
C ILE A 116 11.18 -15.61 -6.26
N PHE A 117 12.11 -16.57 -6.27
CA PHE A 117 12.38 -17.38 -7.45
C PHE A 117 11.17 -18.28 -7.75
N ASP A 118 10.68 -18.97 -6.73
CA ASP A 118 9.44 -19.76 -6.76
C ASP A 118 8.25 -18.95 -7.30
N ALA A 119 8.04 -17.73 -6.77
CA ALA A 119 6.97 -16.85 -7.24
C ALA A 119 7.17 -16.28 -8.65
N ALA A 120 8.37 -16.42 -9.24
CA ALA A 120 8.65 -16.03 -10.62
C ALA A 120 8.48 -17.19 -11.60
N GLU A 121 8.68 -18.42 -11.15
CA GLU A 121 8.55 -19.66 -11.92
C GLU A 121 7.13 -20.25 -11.86
N SER A 122 6.29 -19.77 -10.95
CA SER A 122 4.88 -20.11 -10.89
C SER A 122 4.15 -19.54 -12.11
N ASP A 123 4.24 -20.26 -13.22
CA ASP A 123 3.54 -20.06 -14.49
C ASP A 123 2.07 -20.55 -14.40
N GLU A 124 1.56 -20.78 -13.19
CA GLU A 124 0.16 -21.13 -13.01
C GLU A 124 -0.69 -19.96 -13.52
N ASP A 125 -1.58 -20.25 -14.47
CA ASP A 125 -2.69 -19.40 -14.88
C ASP A 125 -3.50 -19.04 -13.63
N TYR A 126 -3.05 -18.01 -12.89
CA TYR A 126 -3.64 -17.62 -11.62
C TYR A 126 -5.13 -17.35 -11.89
N PRO A 127 -6.04 -18.18 -11.35
CA PRO A 127 -7.44 -18.08 -11.69
C PRO A 127 -8.00 -16.79 -11.09
N SER A 128 -8.00 -15.69 -11.85
CA SER A 128 -8.59 -14.39 -11.50
C SER A 128 -8.16 -13.74 -10.16
N CYS A 129 -7.24 -14.36 -9.41
CA CYS A 129 -6.75 -13.83 -8.14
C CYS A 129 -5.72 -12.76 -8.43
N ASP A 130 -6.11 -11.52 -8.20
CA ASP A 130 -5.26 -10.34 -8.36
C ASP A 130 -4.02 -10.32 -7.46
N VAL A 131 -4.02 -11.15 -6.40
CA VAL A 131 -2.91 -11.33 -5.46
C VAL A 131 -2.34 -12.73 -5.64
N VAL A 132 -1.03 -12.78 -5.91
CA VAL A 132 -0.28 -14.01 -6.15
C VAL A 132 0.32 -14.55 -4.85
N LYS A 133 1.06 -13.70 -4.13
CA LYS A 133 1.81 -14.09 -2.93
C LYS A 133 1.98 -12.88 -2.01
N VAL A 134 2.01 -13.10 -0.70
CA VAL A 134 2.28 -12.07 0.30
C VAL A 134 3.60 -12.39 0.99
N PHE A 135 4.53 -11.46 0.93
CA PHE A 135 5.84 -11.56 1.57
C PHE A 135 5.84 -10.71 2.84
N LYS A 136 6.01 -11.36 4.00
CA LYS A 136 5.92 -10.70 5.30
C LYS A 136 7.29 -10.24 5.80
N PHE A 137 7.36 -8.97 6.20
CA PHE A 137 8.54 -8.35 6.76
C PHE A 137 8.23 -7.76 8.13
N GLU A 138 9.13 -7.99 9.08
CA GLU A 138 9.11 -7.32 10.37
C GLU A 138 10.20 -6.25 10.41
N GLY A 139 9.87 -5.10 10.99
CA GLY A 139 10.77 -3.99 11.18
C GLY A 139 11.94 -4.38 12.09
N PRO A 140 13.05 -3.64 12.01
CA PRO A 140 14.23 -3.92 12.83
C PRO A 140 13.86 -3.93 14.32
N SER A 141 14.34 -4.93 15.07
CA SER A 141 14.00 -5.13 16.49
C SER A 141 14.36 -3.95 17.40
N MET A 142 15.19 -3.01 16.92
CA MET A 142 15.57 -1.78 17.63
C MET A 142 14.54 -0.64 17.47
N SER A 143 13.48 -0.86 16.70
CA SER A 143 12.38 0.09 16.57
C SER A 143 11.58 0.17 17.88
N THR A 144 11.24 1.39 18.32
CA THR A 144 10.38 1.64 19.49
C THR A 144 8.96 1.08 19.34
N SER A 145 8.58 0.71 18.12
CA SER A 145 7.26 0.15 17.80
C SER A 145 7.43 -0.98 16.78
N PRO A 146 6.86 -2.17 17.04
CA PRO A 146 6.88 -3.25 16.06
C PRO A 146 6.14 -2.79 14.80
N CYS A 147 6.84 -2.84 13.68
CA CYS A 147 6.32 -2.43 12.39
C CYS A 147 6.28 -3.65 11.48
N LYS A 148 5.13 -3.95 10.90
CA LYS A 148 4.97 -5.06 9.96
C LYS A 148 4.62 -4.54 8.59
N ILE A 149 5.28 -5.09 7.58
CA ILE A 149 5.05 -4.77 6.17
C ILE A 149 4.71 -6.06 5.44
N ASP A 150 3.54 -6.09 4.84
CA ASP A 150 3.10 -7.15 3.94
C ASP A 150 3.32 -6.66 2.51
N LEU A 151 4.32 -7.22 1.84
CA LEU A 151 4.66 -6.92 0.46
C LEU A 151 3.88 -7.89 -0.45
N VAL A 152 2.84 -7.37 -1.09
CA VAL A 152 1.85 -8.12 -1.86
C VAL A 152 2.24 -8.12 -3.33
N LEU A 153 2.51 -9.32 -3.86
CA LEU A 153 2.72 -9.55 -5.29
C LEU A 153 1.38 -9.61 -6.01
N VAL A 154 1.25 -8.76 -7.03
CA VAL A 154 0.10 -8.73 -7.93
C VAL A 154 0.49 -9.03 -9.37
N VAL A 155 -0.46 -9.56 -10.13
CA VAL A 155 -0.27 -9.94 -11.54
C VAL A 155 -0.08 -8.69 -12.42
N ASP A 156 -1.09 -7.82 -12.45
CA ASP A 156 -1.15 -6.71 -13.40
C ASP A 156 -0.82 -5.35 -12.76
N SER A 157 -1.76 -4.83 -11.96
CA SER A 157 -1.76 -3.45 -11.52
C SER A 157 -2.15 -3.36 -10.05
N PRO A 158 -1.26 -2.86 -9.18
CA PRO A 158 -1.58 -2.60 -7.78
C PRO A 158 -2.89 -1.83 -7.60
N LEU A 159 -3.13 -0.82 -8.42
CA LEU A 159 -4.35 -0.02 -8.36
C LEU A 159 -5.58 -0.87 -8.67
N SER A 160 -5.54 -1.66 -9.74
CA SER A 160 -6.66 -2.52 -10.12
C SER A 160 -6.96 -3.54 -9.03
N THR A 161 -5.93 -4.21 -8.49
CA THR A 161 -6.06 -5.16 -7.38
C THR A 161 -6.72 -4.51 -6.16
N ILE A 162 -6.22 -3.35 -5.73
CA ILE A 162 -6.76 -2.62 -4.58
C ILE A 162 -8.22 -2.22 -4.84
N LEU A 163 -8.53 -1.67 -6.02
CA LEU A 163 -9.89 -1.29 -6.36
C LEU A 163 -10.82 -2.50 -6.39
N ARG A 164 -10.42 -3.63 -7.00
CA ARG A 164 -11.24 -4.85 -7.03
C ARG A 164 -11.50 -5.38 -5.62
N PHE A 165 -10.50 -5.36 -4.74
CA PHE A 165 -10.67 -5.73 -3.33
C PHE A 165 -11.74 -4.87 -2.64
N HIS A 166 -11.77 -3.57 -2.91
CA HIS A 166 -12.72 -2.64 -2.29
C HIS A 166 -14.08 -2.52 -3.01
N THR A 167 -14.19 -2.87 -4.30
CA THR A 167 -15.44 -2.83 -5.05
C THR A 167 -16.23 -4.13 -5.00
N SER A 168 -15.56 -5.24 -4.68
CA SER A 168 -16.20 -6.55 -4.59
C SER A 168 -17.02 -6.62 -3.31
N THR A 169 -18.32 -6.31 -3.42
CA THR A 169 -19.29 -7.03 -2.60
C THR A 169 -19.11 -8.51 -2.93
N PHE A 170 -18.51 -9.26 -2.02
CA PHE A 170 -18.24 -10.69 -2.17
C PHE A 170 -19.57 -11.44 -2.33
N ARG A 171 -20.13 -11.45 -3.54
CA ARG A 171 -21.22 -12.35 -3.90
C ARG A 171 -20.58 -13.72 -4.11
N SER A 172 -20.58 -14.50 -3.03
CA SER A 172 -20.47 -15.95 -3.11
C SER A 172 -21.35 -16.43 -4.27
N ARG A 173 -20.71 -16.84 -5.38
CA ARG A 173 -21.34 -17.76 -6.31
C ARG A 173 -21.06 -19.13 -5.75
N SER A 174 -22.02 -19.65 -4.99
CA SER A 174 -22.07 -21.08 -4.69
C SER A 174 -21.92 -21.86 -5.99
N PRO A 175 -21.05 -22.87 -6.07
CA PRO A 175 -21.03 -23.76 -7.21
C PRO A 175 -22.37 -24.50 -7.24
N LEU A 176 -23.12 -24.33 -8.32
CA LEU A 176 -24.26 -25.19 -8.63
C LEU A 176 -23.70 -26.61 -8.78
N ARG A 177 -24.00 -27.46 -7.82
CA ARG A 177 -23.90 -28.92 -7.96
C ARG A 177 -24.86 -29.34 -9.08
N THR A 178 -24.33 -29.98 -10.11
CA THR A 178 -25.07 -30.90 -10.98
C THR A 178 -24.41 -32.25 -10.88
#